data_AF-A0A934K838-F1
#
_entry.id   AF-A0A934K838-F1
#
_cell.length_a   1.000
_cell.length_b   1.000
_cell.length_c   1.000
_cell.angle_alpha   90.00
_cell.angle_beta   90.00
_cell.angle_gamma   90.00
#
_symmetry.space_group_name_H-M   'P 1'
#
loop_
_entity.id
_entity.type
_entity.pdbx_description
1 polymer ?
#
loop_
_entity_poly.entity_id
_entity_poly.type
_entity_poly.pdbx_seq_one_letter_code
_entity_poly.pdbx_strand_id
1 'polypeptide(L)' 'MGLAAALEAQARKATVAVDVVTDGAGRYPQEVEAAVYFCVLEALQNVQKYADATRAIVRLSEPQHRDVRSRG' A
#
# COMPACT_ATOMS: atom_id res chain seq x y z
N MET A 1 0.77 -3.00 15.51
CA MET A 1 0.56 -3.64 14.19
C MET A 1 1.31 -2.82 13.15
N GLY A 2 1.77 -3.37 12.03
CA GLY A 2 2.42 -2.58 10.97
C GLY A 2 1.46 -2.04 9.93
N LEU A 3 1.96 -1.14 9.09
CA LEU A 3 1.24 -0.59 7.94
C LEU A 3 0.49 -1.65 7.12
N ALA A 4 1.15 -2.75 6.72
CA ALA A 4 0.53 -3.82 5.95
C ALA A 4 -0.73 -4.40 6.64
N ALA A 5 -0.59 -4.79 7.91
CA ALA A 5 -1.70 -5.33 8.69
C ALA A 5 -2.83 -4.29 8.90
N ALA A 6 -2.50 -3.00 9.04
CA ALA A 6 -3.48 -1.93 9.13
C ALA A 6 -4.26 -1.77 7.82
N LEU A 7 -3.57 -1.82 6.67
CA LEU A 7 -4.19 -1.74 5.36
C LEU A 7 -5.05 -2.97 5.05
N GLU A 8 -4.62 -4.18 5.41
CA GLU A 8 -5.43 -5.39 5.30
C GLU A 8 -6.72 -5.29 6.15
N ALA A 9 -6.61 -4.74 7.36
CA ALA A 9 -7.77 -4.51 8.22
C ALA A 9 -8.74 -3.49 7.63
N GLN A 10 -8.23 -2.47 6.94
CA GLN A 10 -9.04 -1.49 6.25
C GLN A 10 -9.66 -2.05 4.96
N ALA A 11 -8.92 -2.87 4.21
CA ALA A 11 -9.38 -3.53 2.98
C ALA A 11 -10.64 -4.38 3.23
N ARG A 12 -10.69 -5.10 4.37
CA ARG A 12 -11.87 -5.89 4.76
C ARG A 12 -13.14 -5.08 5.01
N LYS A 13 -13.02 -3.76 5.19
CA LYS A 13 -14.14 -2.84 5.42
C LYS A 13 -14.55 -2.06 4.18
N ALA A 14 -13.79 -2.19 3.08
CA ALA A 14 -14.06 -1.44 1.86
C ALA A 14 -15.32 -1.96 1.15
N THR A 15 -16.01 -1.06 0.46
CA THR A 15 -17.20 -1.38 -0.35
C THR A 15 -16.83 -2.04 -1.67
N VAL A 16 -15.64 -1.77 -2.19
CA VAL A 16 -15.03 -2.43 -3.35
C VAL A 16 -14.04 -3.49 -2.87
N ALA A 17 -13.82 -4.54 -3.67
CA ALA A 17 -12.81 -5.55 -3.32
C ALA A 17 -11.41 -4.91 -3.33
N VAL A 18 -10.65 -5.04 -2.23
CA VAL A 18 -9.29 -4.47 -2.12
C VAL A 18 -8.29 -5.58 -1.84
N ASP A 19 -7.34 -5.76 -2.75
CA ASP A 19 -6.19 -6.65 -2.57
C ASP A 19 -5.00 -5.84 -2.04
N VAL A 20 -4.38 -6.29 -0.94
CA VAL A 20 -3.14 -5.70 -0.40
C VAL A 20 -1.99 -6.64 -0.72
N VAL A 21 -1.00 -6.14 -1.46
CA VAL A 21 0.19 -6.87 -1.89
C VAL A 21 1.41 -6.25 -1.25
N THR A 22 2.22 -7.05 -0.56
CA THR A 22 3.43 -6.60 0.13
C THR A 22 4.66 -7.30 -0.44
N ASP A 23 5.40 -6.57 -1.27
CA ASP A 23 6.63 -7.06 -1.91
C ASP A 23 7.84 -6.58 -1.08
N GLY A 24 8.01 -7.14 0.13
CA GLY A 24 9.20 -6.91 0.96
C GLY A 24 9.28 -5.54 1.65
N ALA A 25 8.15 -4.84 1.82
CA ALA A 25 8.13 -3.61 2.62
C ALA A 25 8.58 -3.89 4.07
N GLY A 26 9.69 -3.27 4.46
CA GLY A 26 10.27 -3.36 5.79
C GLY A 26 9.48 -2.57 6.83
N ARG A 27 10.10 -2.43 8.01
CA ARG A 27 9.56 -1.60 9.09
C ARG A 27 10.09 -0.18 8.96
N TYR A 28 9.17 0.78 9.05
CA TYR A 28 9.49 2.18 8.98
C TYR A 28 9.16 2.89 10.29
N PRO A 29 9.71 4.10 10.53
CA PRO A 29 9.25 4.96 11.60
C PRO A 29 7.73 5.13 11.53
N GLN A 30 7.09 5.21 12.70
CA GLN A 30 5.65 5.24 12.80
C GLN A 30 5.03 6.43 12.06
N GLU A 31 5.71 7.59 12.00
CA GLU A 31 5.20 8.73 11.25
C GLU A 31 5.15 8.45 9.73
N VAL A 32 6.13 7.72 9.20
CA VAL A 32 6.17 7.31 7.80
C VAL A 32 5.06 6.30 7.50
N GLU A 33 4.90 5.28 8.36
CA GLU A 33 3.82 4.30 8.22
C GLU A 33 2.45 4.99 8.27
N ALA A 34 2.25 5.95 9.18
CA ALA A 34 1.01 6.71 9.30
C ALA A 34 0.72 7.57 8.07
N ALA A 35 1.72 8.28 7.54
CA ALA A 35 1.57 9.10 6.35
C ALA A 35 1.11 8.25 5.15
N VAL A 36 1.77 7.13 4.90
CA VAL A 36 1.39 6.21 3.80
C VAL A 36 0.00 5.64 4.03
N TYR A 37 -0.34 5.26 5.26
CA TYR A 37 -1.67 4.76 5.59
C TYR A 37 -2.78 5.76 5.22
N PHE A 38 -2.62 7.05 5.57
CA PHE A 38 -3.60 8.07 5.25
C PHE A 38 -3.68 8.36 3.74
N CYS A 39 -2.54 8.37 3.02
CA CYS A 39 -2.55 8.48 1.57
C CYS A 39 -3.34 7.34 0.90
N VAL A 40 -3.17 6.11 1.37
CA VAL A 40 -3.92 4.97 0.83
C VAL A 40 -5.41 5.09 1.15
N LEU A 41 -5.78 5.53 2.35
CA LEU A 41 -7.18 5.77 2.72
C LEU A 41 -7.85 6.79 1.80
N GLU A 42 -7.16 7.89 1.50
CA GLU A 42 -7.66 8.91 0.58
C GLU A 42 -7.82 8.36 -0.84
N ALA A 43 -6.81 7.64 -1.34
CA ALA A 43 -6.88 7.00 -2.65
C ALA A 43 -8.06 6.03 -2.77
N LEU A 44 -8.28 5.19 -1.75
CA LEU A 44 -9.41 4.25 -1.73
C LEU A 44 -10.76 4.97 -1.65
N GLN A 45 -10.86 6.09 -0.91
CA GLN A 45 -12.07 6.92 -0.91
C GLN A 45 -12.35 7.51 -2.30
N ASN A 46 -11.32 7.97 -2.99
CA ASN A 46 -11.46 8.50 -4.35
C ASN A 46 -11.92 7.43 -5.33
N VAL A 47 -11.37 6.20 -5.22
CA VAL A 47 -11.84 5.06 -6.01
C VAL A 47 -13.33 4.80 -5.77
N GLN A 48 -13.76 4.75 -4.51
CA GLN A 48 -15.16 4.49 -4.15
C GLN A 48 -16.11 5.58 -4.65
N LYS A 49 -15.68 6.84 -4.64
CA LYS A 49 -16.54 7.98 -5.02
C LYS A 49 -16.59 8.21 -6.54
N TYR A 50 -15.50 7.92 -7.25
CA TYR A 50 -15.29 8.48 -8.59
C TYR A 50 -14.89 7.47 -9.67
N ALA A 51 -14.42 6.27 -9.32
CA ALA A 51 -13.79 5.38 -10.32
C ALA A 51 -14.73 4.35 -10.96
N ASP A 52 -15.96 4.19 -10.46
CA ASP A 52 -16.90 3.11 -10.85
C ASP A 52 -16.23 1.72 -10.91
N ALA A 53 -15.27 1.51 -9.99
CA ALA A 53 -14.43 0.32 -9.98
C ALA A 53 -15.04 -0.76 -9.08
N THR A 54 -14.94 -2.01 -9.51
CA THR A 54 -15.35 -3.18 -8.70
C THR A 54 -14.21 -3.72 -7.83
N ARG A 55 -12.96 -3.32 -8.11
CA ARG A 55 -11.75 -3.76 -7.40
C ARG A 55 -10.68 -2.66 -7.36
N ALA A 56 -9.88 -2.65 -6.29
CA ALA A 56 -8.63 -1.90 -6.19
C ALA A 56 -7.48 -2.80 -5.69
N ILE A 57 -6.25 -2.43 -6.01
CA ILE A 57 -5.04 -3.13 -5.56
C ILE A 57 -4.12 -2.10 -4.90
N VAL A 58 -3.70 -2.37 -3.66
CA VAL A 58 -2.69 -1.59 -2.93
C VAL A 58 -1.41 -2.41 -2.90
N ARG A 59 -0.35 -1.92 -3.55
CA ARG A 59 0.96 -2.57 -3.54
C ARG A 59 1.96 -1.75 -2.72
N LEU A 60 2.56 -2.38 -1.71
CA LEU A 60 3.69 -1.84 -0.96
C LEU A 60 4.95 -2.55 -1.44
N SER A 61 5.93 -1.80 -1.93
CA SER A 61 7.19 -2.34 -2.42
C SER A 61 8.33 -1.40 -2.09
N GLU A 62 9.46 -1.95 -1.69
CA GLU A 62 10.71 -1.20 -1.62
C GLU A 62 11.40 -1.19 -2.98
N PRO A 63 11.95 -0.04 -3.42
CA PRO A 63 12.85 -0.04 -4.56
C PRO A 63 14.02 -0.96 -4.23
N GLN A 64 14.14 -2.08 -4.94
CA GLN A 64 15.33 -2.91 -4.87
C GLN A 64 16.50 -2.02 -5.30
N HIS A 65 17.42 -1.72 -4.39
CA HIS A 65 18.64 -1.03 -4.73
C HIS A 65 19.38 -1.92 -5.72
N ARG A 66 19.26 -1.65 -7.03
CA ARG A 66 20.03 -2.36 -8.04
C ARG A 66 21.48 -2.05 -7.74
N ASP A 67 22.19 -3.02 -7.17
CA ASP A 67 23.64 -3.00 -7.14
C ASP A 67 24.12 -2.95 -8.60
N VAL A 68 24.45 -1.75 -9.05
CA VAL A 68 25.28 -1.54 -10.24
C VAL A 68 26.70 -1.92 -9.83
N ARG A 69 26.95 -3.21 -9.58
CA ARG A 69 28.30 -3.75 -9.65
C ARG A 69 28.59 -4.04 -11.11
N SER A 70 29.17 -3.02 -11.72
CA SER A 70 30.09 -3.08 -12.85
C SER A 70 30.73 -4.46 -13.03
N ARG A 71 30.41 -5.11 -14.15
CA ARG A 71 31.32 -6.09 -14.74
C ARG A 71 32.38 -5.29 -15.49
N GLY A 72 33.56 -5.20 -14.89
CA GLY A 72 34.80 -5.02 -15.64
C GLY A 72 35.20 -6.29 -16.38
#